data_AF-A0A1E8E4S9-F1
#
_entry.id   AF-A0A1E8E4S9-F1
#
_cell.length_a   1.000
_cell.length_b   1.000
_cell.length_c   1.000
_cell.angle_alpha   90.00
_cell.angle_beta   90.00
_cell.angle_gamma   90.00
#
_symmetry.space_group_name_H-M   'P 1'
#
loop_
_entity.id
_entity.type
_entity.pdbx_description
1 polymer ?
#
loop_
_entity_poly.entity_id
_entity_poly.type
_entity_poly.pdbx_seq_one_letter_code
_entity_poly.pdbx_strand_id
1 'polypeptide(L)'
;MKNSPKPPTQAVGVAGFKADLYASDIKKIDWHILIHLPKFQMYAVQMTGGSYGNCGNVMEWIMGYVQDRIRSYGEQNFFDEYVNWHSEKGYWKNEDVYGQLIGE
;
A
#
# COMPACT_ATOMS: atom_id res chain seq x y z
N MET A 1 -54.39 -10.08 14.01
CA MET A 1 -53.13 -10.32 13.28
C MET A 1 -52.27 -9.07 13.38
N LYS A 2 -51.08 -9.16 13.98
CA LYS A 2 -50.14 -8.03 14.12
C LYS A 2 -49.47 -7.78 12.75
N ASN A 3 -49.82 -6.68 12.09
CA ASN A 3 -49.10 -6.22 10.91
C ASN A 3 -47.83 -5.51 11.37
N SER A 4 -46.70 -6.20 11.35
CA SER A 4 -45.38 -5.59 11.53
C SER A 4 -44.85 -5.18 10.15
N PRO A 5 -44.98 -3.91 9.72
CA PRO A 5 -44.41 -3.48 8.45
C PRO A 5 -42.88 -3.65 8.49
N LYS A 6 -42.30 -4.09 7.35
CA LYS A 6 -40.84 -4.19 7.22
C LYS A 6 -40.21 -2.83 7.53
N PRO A 7 -39.08 -2.78 8.25
CA PRO A 7 -38.38 -1.52 8.48
C PRO A 7 -38.00 -0.88 7.13
N PRO A 8 -38.03 0.46 7.04
CA PRO A 8 -37.73 1.17 5.79
C PRO A 8 -36.32 0.84 5.30
N THR A 9 -36.16 0.71 3.98
CA THR A 9 -34.87 0.44 3.32
C THR A 9 -33.84 1.46 3.76
N GLN A 10 -32.79 1.01 4.44
CA GLN A 10 -31.65 1.87 4.76
C GLN A 10 -30.78 1.98 3.51
N ALA A 11 -30.85 3.12 2.83
CA ALA A 11 -29.90 3.47 1.79
C ALA A 11 -28.66 4.09 2.46
N VAL A 12 -27.57 3.32 2.54
CA VAL A 12 -26.26 3.86 2.86
C VAL A 12 -25.76 4.55 1.59
N GLY A 13 -25.73 5.88 1.59
CA GLY A 13 -25.15 6.66 0.51
C GLY A 13 -23.65 6.38 0.45
N VAL A 14 -23.18 5.70 -0.59
CA VAL A 14 -21.76 5.66 -0.92
C VAL A 14 -21.43 6.99 -1.58
N ALA A 15 -20.86 7.91 -0.81
CA ALA A 15 -20.25 9.10 -1.37
C ALA A 15 -18.99 8.67 -2.13
N GLY A 16 -19.01 8.80 -3.46
CA GLY A 16 -17.81 8.63 -4.27
C GLY A 16 -16.76 9.64 -3.81
N PHE A 17 -15.56 9.15 -3.51
CA PHE A 17 -14.42 10.02 -3.18
C PHE A 17 -14.14 10.92 -4.38
N LYS A 18 -14.24 12.25 -4.19
CA LYS A 18 -13.80 13.23 -5.20
C LYS A 18 -12.30 13.07 -5.40
N ALA A 19 -11.91 12.57 -6.56
CA ALA A 19 -10.53 12.37 -6.96
C ALA A 19 -9.76 13.69 -7.26
N ASP A 20 -10.44 14.84 -7.22
CA ASP A 20 -9.95 16.10 -7.83
C ASP A 20 -9.35 17.15 -6.86
N LEU A 21 -9.14 16.86 -5.57
CA LEU A 21 -8.73 17.92 -4.61
C LEU A 21 -7.30 17.89 -4.07
N TYR A 22 -6.44 16.95 -4.47
CA TYR A 22 -5.07 16.90 -3.94
C TYR A 22 -4.00 16.82 -5.03
N ALA A 23 -3.57 18.01 -5.43
CA ALA A 23 -2.19 18.37 -5.77
C ALA A 23 -1.52 17.63 -6.95
N SER A 24 -1.60 18.29 -8.10
CA SER A 24 -0.87 18.01 -9.34
C SER A 24 0.68 18.14 -9.24
N ASP A 25 1.25 18.29 -8.04
CA ASP A 25 2.68 18.47 -7.78
C ASP A 25 3.28 17.40 -6.84
N ILE A 26 2.51 16.38 -6.42
CA ILE A 26 3.05 15.28 -5.62
C ILE A 26 3.87 14.38 -6.54
N LYS A 27 5.17 14.27 -6.24
CA LYS A 27 6.09 13.34 -6.92
C LYS A 27 5.47 11.94 -6.84
N LYS A 28 5.01 11.43 -7.99
CA LYS A 28 4.26 10.18 -8.06
C LYS A 28 5.14 9.03 -7.57
N ILE A 29 4.64 8.24 -6.63
CA ILE A 29 5.37 7.07 -6.12
C ILE A 29 5.24 5.96 -7.15
N ASP A 30 6.37 5.48 -7.67
CA ASP A 30 6.41 4.42 -8.67
C ASP A 30 6.32 3.03 -8.03
N TRP A 31 5.12 2.69 -7.56
CA TRP A 31 4.83 1.37 -6.98
C TRP A 31 5.16 0.21 -7.91
N HIS A 32 5.05 0.41 -9.23
CA HIS A 32 5.41 -0.62 -10.21
C HIS A 32 6.88 -0.99 -10.10
N ILE A 33 7.78 -0.03 -9.86
CA ILE A 33 9.19 -0.33 -9.62
C ILE A 33 9.33 -1.01 -8.26
N LEU A 34 8.76 -0.43 -7.22
CA LEU A 34 8.91 -0.89 -5.83
C LEU A 34 8.51 -2.36 -5.65
N ILE A 35 7.36 -2.81 -6.18
CA ILE A 35 6.91 -4.21 -6.01
C ILE A 35 7.87 -5.25 -6.63
N HIS A 36 8.71 -4.85 -7.57
CA HIS A 36 9.72 -5.71 -8.18
C HIS A 36 11.07 -5.66 -7.47
N LEU A 37 11.26 -4.75 -6.52
CA LEU A 37 12.50 -4.65 -5.76
C LEU A 37 12.53 -5.71 -4.64
N PRO A 38 13.60 -6.51 -4.54
CA PRO A 38 13.75 -7.51 -3.47
C PRO A 38 13.62 -6.90 -2.06
N LYS A 39 14.10 -5.67 -1.87
CA LYS A 39 14.00 -4.93 -0.60
C LYS A 39 12.56 -4.63 -0.20
N PHE A 40 11.73 -4.20 -1.15
CA PHE A 40 10.32 -3.93 -0.88
C PHE A 40 9.54 -5.23 -0.68
N GLN A 41 9.86 -6.28 -1.42
CA GLN A 41 9.29 -7.61 -1.21
C GLN A 41 9.61 -8.14 0.20
N MET A 42 10.86 -7.95 0.66
CA MET A 42 11.25 -8.31 2.02
C MET A 42 10.47 -7.51 3.08
N TYR A 43 10.29 -6.20 2.87
CA TYR A 43 9.44 -5.37 3.71
C TYR A 43 8.00 -5.89 3.76
N ALA A 44 7.39 -6.16 2.60
CA ALA A 44 6.02 -6.64 2.51
C ALA A 44 5.83 -7.99 3.23
N VAL A 45 6.78 -8.93 3.09
CA VAL A 45 6.75 -10.20 3.82
C VAL A 45 6.85 -9.99 5.33
N GLN A 46 7.71 -9.08 5.79
CA GLN A 46 7.86 -8.76 7.21
C GLN A 46 6.58 -8.14 7.79
N MET A 47 5.98 -7.18 7.09
CA MET A 47 4.79 -6.47 7.59
C MET A 47 3.51 -7.30 7.51
N THR A 48 3.44 -8.28 6.59
CA THR A 48 2.28 -9.16 6.48
C THR A 48 2.35 -10.37 7.41
N GLY A 49 3.55 -10.74 7.88
CA GLY A 49 3.74 -11.91 8.76
C GLY A 49 3.19 -13.22 8.17
N GLY A 50 3.09 -13.31 6.83
CA GLY A 50 2.49 -14.45 6.13
C GLY A 50 0.95 -14.44 6.04
N SER A 51 0.28 -13.37 6.49
CA SER A 51 -1.19 -13.26 6.47
C SER A 51 -1.78 -12.94 5.09
N TYR A 52 -0.96 -12.43 4.16
CA TYR A 52 -1.41 -12.04 2.80
C TYR A 52 -1.24 -13.14 1.74
N GLY A 53 -0.41 -14.13 2.01
CA GLY A 53 -0.07 -15.18 1.07
C GLY A 53 1.16 -15.95 1.49
N ASN A 54 1.52 -16.95 0.69
CA ASN A 54 2.71 -17.75 0.92
C ASN A 54 3.97 -16.91 0.63
N CYS A 55 4.96 -16.97 1.52
CA CYS A 55 6.27 -16.34 1.33
C CYS A 55 7.04 -16.90 0.11
N GLY A 56 6.64 -18.05 -0.41
CA GLY A 56 7.26 -18.70 -1.57
C GLY A 56 7.05 -17.97 -2.90
N ASN A 57 6.00 -17.17 -3.05
CA ASN A 57 5.81 -16.32 -4.23
C ASN A 57 5.12 -15.00 -3.87
N VAL A 58 5.93 -14.01 -3.49
CA VAL A 58 5.47 -12.66 -3.10
C VAL A 58 4.67 -11.98 -4.23
N MET A 59 5.01 -12.25 -5.50
CA MET A 59 4.43 -11.56 -6.64
C MET A 59 2.95 -11.89 -6.87
N GLU A 60 2.47 -13.03 -6.35
CA GLU A 60 1.06 -13.42 -6.44
C GLU A 60 0.14 -12.50 -5.63
N TRP A 61 0.64 -11.88 -4.56
CA TRP A 61 -0.18 -11.16 -3.60
C TRP A 61 0.28 -9.73 -3.33
N ILE A 62 1.53 -9.37 -3.64
CA ILE A 62 2.09 -8.05 -3.30
C ILE A 62 1.31 -6.88 -3.91
N MET A 63 0.76 -7.06 -5.12
CA MET A 63 -0.06 -6.02 -5.75
C MET A 63 -1.35 -5.76 -4.99
N GLY A 64 -2.04 -6.82 -4.56
CA GLY A 64 -3.24 -6.72 -3.74
C GLY A 64 -2.93 -6.07 -2.38
N TYR A 65 -1.83 -6.50 -1.76
CA TYR A 65 -1.34 -5.90 -0.51
C TYR A 65 -1.10 -4.40 -0.62
N VAL A 66 -0.38 -3.96 -1.66
CA VAL A 66 -0.11 -2.54 -1.91
C VAL A 66 -1.42 -1.77 -2.13
N GLN A 67 -2.33 -2.29 -2.95
CA GLN A 67 -3.62 -1.64 -3.18
C GLN A 67 -4.44 -1.48 -1.91
N ASP A 68 -4.50 -2.51 -1.07
CA ASP A 68 -5.27 -2.48 0.16
C ASP A 68 -4.62 -1.59 1.23
N ARG A 69 -3.28 -1.54 1.30
CA ARG A 69 -2.54 -0.60 2.16
C ARG A 69 -2.74 0.84 1.72
N ILE A 70 -2.66 1.13 0.43
CA ILE A 70 -2.92 2.48 -0.10
C ILE A 70 -4.36 2.91 0.24
N ARG A 71 -5.35 2.01 0.07
CA ARG A 71 -6.76 2.30 0.36
C ARG A 71 -7.04 2.52 1.85
N SER A 72 -6.39 1.76 2.73
CA SER A 72 -6.66 1.78 4.18
C SER A 72 -5.84 2.81 4.95
N TYR A 73 -4.59 3.02 4.56
CA TYR A 73 -3.60 3.79 5.31
C TYR A 73 -3.13 5.05 4.60
N GLY A 74 -3.39 5.16 3.29
CA GLY A 74 -2.94 6.25 2.44
C GLY A 74 -1.59 5.97 1.79
N GLU A 75 -1.43 6.45 0.56
CA GLU A 75 -0.26 6.18 -0.28
C GLU A 75 1.04 6.72 0.31
N GLN A 76 1.05 8.00 0.71
CA GLN A 76 2.25 8.64 1.25
C GLN A 76 2.67 8.02 2.59
N ASN A 77 1.73 7.79 3.52
CA ASN A 77 2.02 7.18 4.81
C ASN A 77 2.63 5.78 4.64
N PHE A 78 2.11 5.01 3.68
CA PHE A 78 2.63 3.68 3.37
C PHE A 78 4.04 3.74 2.78
N PHE A 79 4.30 4.69 1.88
CA PHE A 79 5.64 4.90 1.33
C PHE A 79 6.63 5.36 2.40
N ASP A 80 6.25 6.31 3.26
CA ASP A 80 7.10 6.81 4.34
C ASP A 80 7.46 5.70 5.34
N GLU A 81 6.52 4.80 5.64
CA GLU A 81 6.79 3.61 6.46
C GLU A 81 7.85 2.70 5.82
N TYR A 82 7.76 2.47 4.51
CA TYR A 82 8.77 1.72 3.78
C TYR A 82 10.14 2.43 3.79
N VAL A 83 10.17 3.75 3.60
CA VAL A 83 11.40 4.57 3.64
C VAL A 83 12.07 4.48 5.01
N ASN A 84 11.28 4.58 6.09
CA ASN A 84 11.76 4.46 7.46
C ASN A 84 12.32 3.05 7.71
N TRP A 85 11.56 2.02 7.35
CA TRP A 85 12.03 0.63 7.46
C TRP A 85 13.32 0.40 6.67
N HIS A 86 13.44 0.93 5.46
CA HIS A 86 14.64 0.80 4.62
C HIS A 86 15.85 1.44 5.31
N SER A 87 15.66 2.63 5.86
CA SER A 87 16.69 3.37 6.59
C SER A 87 17.13 2.65 7.86
N GLU A 88 16.18 2.07 8.61
CA GLU A 88 16.45 1.31 9.84
C GLU A 88 17.19 -0.02 9.58
N LYS A 89 16.89 -0.73 8.49
CA LYS A 89 17.59 -1.97 8.13
C LYS A 89 19.06 -1.73 7.81
N GLY A 90 19.38 -0.63 7.12
CA GLY A 90 20.75 -0.20 6.85
C GLY A 90 21.59 -1.14 5.97
N TYR A 91 20.97 -2.12 5.29
CA TYR A 91 21.66 -3.05 4.39
C TYR A 91 22.03 -2.41 3.04
N TRP A 92 21.29 -1.38 2.61
CA TRP A 92 21.41 -0.73 1.30
C TRP A 92 21.95 0.69 1.42
N LYS A 93 23.14 0.85 1.98
CA LYS A 93 23.74 2.18 2.22
C LYS A 93 24.15 2.92 0.94
N ASN A 94 24.34 2.18 -0.14
CA ASN A 94 24.77 2.72 -1.43
C ASN A 94 23.63 2.83 -2.43
N GLU A 95 22.38 2.57 -2.02
CA GLU A 95 21.21 2.64 -2.89
C GLU A 95 20.14 3.55 -2.28
N ASP A 96 19.38 4.23 -3.13
CA ASP A 96 18.15 4.89 -2.74
C ASP A 96 17.01 3.86 -2.53
N VAL A 97 15.85 4.35 -2.10
CA VAL A 97 14.66 3.52 -1.87
C VAL A 97 14.11 2.85 -3.13
N TYR A 98 14.46 3.35 -4.32
CA TYR A 98 14.09 2.80 -5.62
C TYR A 98 15.16 1.86 -6.21
N GLY A 99 16.30 1.67 -5.55
CA GLY A 99 17.39 0.79 -6.02
C GLY A 99 18.41 1.47 -6.92
N GLN A 100 18.40 2.80 -7.01
CA GLN A 100 19.41 3.56 -7.74
C GLN A 100 20.65 3.76 -6.87
N LEU A 101 21.84 3.65 -7.45
CA LEU A 101 23.09 3.86 -6.71
C LEU A 101 23.23 5.34 -6.32
N ILE A 102 23.59 5.58 -5.06
CA ILE A 102 23.86 6.93 -4.57
C ILE A 102 25.22 7.37 -5.12
N GLY A 103 25.22 8.29 -6.10
CA GLY A 103 26.44 8.90 -6.65
C GLY A 103 26.70 8.67 -8.14
N GLU A 104 25.74 8.12 -8.89
CA GLU A 104 25.72 8.16 -10.37
C GLU A 104 24.92 9.34 -10.93
#